data_AF-A0A512BUU2-F1
#
_entry.id   AF-A0A512BUU2-F1
#
_cell.length_a   1.000
_cell.length_b   1.000
_cell.length_c   1.000
_cell.angle_alpha   90.00
_cell.angle_beta   90.00
_cell.angle_gamma   90.00
#
_symmetry.space_group_name_H-M   'P 1'
#
loop_
_entity.id
_entity.type
_entity.pdbx_description
1 polymer ?
#
loop_
_entity_poly.entity_id
_entity_poly.type
_entity_poly.pdbx_seq_one_letter_code
_entity_poly.pdbx_strand_id
1 'polypeptide(L)'
;MMAMKKQLAAASLLAILAASAVEAQTPLGPPRGFKRVSDLVKIPRFLPGLGVLYVRPDTLPAGPFLAYDRRGRRVSTIYMIPVEDIGNRKKFDLAGFAGRNDHVSIYFNEGHPGVEVPHYHVVIWHVNKAGEARVAK
;
A
#
# COMPACT_ATOMS: atom_id res chain seq x y z
N MET A 1 49.84 33.06 41.10
CA MET A 1 50.53 31.76 40.95
C MET A 1 49.53 30.78 40.33
N MET A 2 49.95 30.11 39.24
CA MET A 2 49.30 29.02 38.47
C MET A 2 48.42 28.05 39.30
N ALA A 3 47.39 27.34 38.79
CA ALA A 3 47.21 26.74 37.46
C ALA A 3 45.72 26.38 37.15
N MET A 4 45.43 26.25 35.84
CA MET A 4 44.24 25.66 35.21
C MET A 4 43.98 24.18 35.59
N LYS A 5 42.70 23.75 35.51
CA LYS A 5 42.13 22.51 34.90
C LYS A 5 40.82 22.15 35.63
N LYS A 6 39.69 21.77 35.04
CA LYS A 6 39.27 21.32 33.69
C LYS A 6 37.77 21.56 33.55
N GLN A 7 37.32 21.83 32.33
CA GLN A 7 35.90 21.82 31.95
C GLN A 7 35.31 20.40 32.07
N LEU A 8 34.09 20.30 32.63
CA LEU A 8 33.11 19.22 32.37
C LEU A 8 31.73 19.86 32.58
N ALA A 9 31.00 20.23 31.53
CA ALA A 9 30.24 19.39 30.61
C ALA A 9 28.75 19.63 30.88
N ALA A 10 28.18 20.53 30.09
CA ALA A 10 26.73 20.64 29.94
C ALA A 10 26.22 19.36 29.27
N ALA A 11 25.24 18.70 29.88
CA ALA A 11 24.43 17.70 29.21
C ALA A 11 22.98 18.00 29.56
N SER A 12 22.45 18.95 28.80
CA SER A 12 21.06 19.35 28.75
C SER A 12 20.16 18.13 28.51
N LEU A 13 19.08 18.07 29.29
CA LEU A 13 17.78 17.47 28.98
C LEU A 13 17.64 17.02 27.50
N LEU A 14 17.96 15.76 27.18
CA LEU A 14 17.60 15.19 25.89
C LEU A 14 16.34 14.35 26.08
N ALA A 15 15.26 14.90 25.55
CA ALA A 15 13.90 14.46 25.69
C ALA A 15 13.70 13.01 25.22
N ILE A 16 12.94 12.29 26.02
CA ILE A 16 12.17 11.11 25.66
C ILE A 16 11.26 11.50 24.49
N LEU A 17 11.61 11.15 23.25
CA LEU A 17 10.70 11.24 22.10
C LEU A 17 11.13 10.29 20.98
N ALA A 18 11.14 8.99 21.27
CA ALA A 18 10.90 7.98 20.25
C ALA A 18 9.40 7.62 20.27
N ALA A 19 8.54 8.63 20.14
CA ALA A 19 7.15 8.39 19.79
C ALA A 19 7.17 7.85 18.36
N SER A 20 7.08 6.53 18.22
CA SER A 20 6.73 5.91 16.96
C SER A 20 5.39 6.52 16.56
N ALA A 21 5.39 7.39 15.56
CA ALA A 21 4.18 7.88 14.93
C ALA A 21 3.53 6.68 14.21
N VAL A 22 2.91 5.79 15.00
CA VAL A 22 1.84 4.93 14.53
C VAL A 22 0.71 5.90 14.30
N GLU A 23 0.70 6.49 13.11
CA GLU A 23 -0.44 7.26 12.62
C GLU A 23 -1.67 6.38 12.83
N ALA A 24 -2.50 6.76 13.80
CA ALA A 24 -3.78 6.14 14.06
C ALA A 24 -4.66 6.44 12.84
N GLN A 25 -4.48 5.66 11.78
CA GLN A 25 -5.42 5.61 10.68
C GLN A 25 -6.68 4.97 11.24
N THR A 26 -7.63 5.81 11.63
CA THR A 26 -9.01 5.39 11.90
C THR A 26 -9.43 4.46 10.78
N PRO A 27 -9.98 3.25 11.05
CA PRO A 27 -10.46 2.36 10.01
C PRO A 27 -11.61 3.04 9.28
N LEU A 28 -11.28 3.83 8.26
CA LEU A 28 -12.25 4.31 7.31
C LEU A 28 -12.66 3.07 6.54
N GLY A 29 -13.95 2.73 6.61
CA GLY A 29 -14.54 1.81 5.65
C GLY A 29 -14.18 2.22 4.21
N PRO A 30 -14.35 1.32 3.24
CA PRO A 30 -13.99 1.64 1.87
C PRO A 30 -14.67 2.95 1.41
N PRO A 31 -13.98 3.78 0.61
CA PRO A 31 -14.57 5.03 0.13
C PRO A 31 -15.89 4.77 -0.61
N ARG A 32 -16.79 5.77 -0.63
CA ARG A 32 -18.08 5.67 -1.32
C ARG A 32 -17.88 5.19 -2.77
N GLY A 33 -18.68 4.21 -3.19
CA GLY A 33 -18.65 3.63 -4.54
C GLY A 33 -17.67 2.46 -4.71
N PHE A 34 -16.78 2.22 -3.74
CA PHE A 34 -15.94 1.04 -3.74
C PHE A 34 -16.70 -0.18 -3.21
N LYS A 35 -16.50 -1.33 -3.86
CA LYS A 35 -16.98 -2.65 -3.44
C LYS A 35 -15.79 -3.54 -3.12
N ARG A 36 -15.96 -4.45 -2.16
CA ARG A 36 -14.92 -5.43 -1.84
C ARG A 36 -14.83 -6.44 -2.97
N VAL A 37 -13.63 -6.77 -3.41
CA VAL A 37 -13.44 -7.63 -4.59
C VAL A 37 -14.00 -9.04 -4.37
N SER A 38 -13.90 -9.57 -3.14
CA SER A 38 -14.50 -10.87 -2.77
C SER A 38 -16.03 -10.88 -2.76
N ASP A 39 -16.69 -9.71 -2.79
CA ASP A 39 -18.14 -9.62 -2.98
C ASP A 39 -18.51 -9.60 -4.48
N LEU A 40 -17.53 -9.44 -5.39
CA LEU A 40 -17.71 -9.36 -6.86
C LEU A 40 -17.29 -10.64 -7.58
N VAL A 41 -16.25 -11.30 -7.08
CA VAL A 41 -15.69 -12.54 -7.62
C VAL A 41 -15.44 -13.53 -6.50
N LYS A 42 -15.53 -14.83 -6.81
CA LYS A 42 -15.39 -15.93 -5.84
C LYS A 42 -13.93 -16.11 -5.42
N ILE A 43 -13.45 -15.24 -4.54
CA ILE A 43 -12.10 -15.26 -3.97
C ILE A 43 -12.15 -15.08 -2.45
N PRO A 44 -11.09 -15.48 -1.71
CA PRO A 44 -11.00 -15.23 -0.28
C PRO A 44 -11.09 -13.73 0.05
N ARG A 45 -11.65 -13.41 1.22
CA ARG A 45 -11.77 -12.02 1.69
C ARG A 45 -10.42 -11.31 1.82
N PHE A 46 -9.39 -12.04 2.22
CA PHE A 46 -8.02 -11.55 2.39
C PHE A 46 -7.10 -12.37 1.50
N LEU A 47 -6.29 -11.69 0.71
CA LEU A 47 -5.32 -12.30 -0.21
C LEU A 47 -3.90 -12.09 0.36
N PRO A 48 -3.16 -13.16 0.70
CA PRO A 48 -1.77 -13.03 1.10
C PRO A 48 -0.95 -12.24 0.07
N GLY A 49 -0.22 -11.23 0.55
CA GLY A 49 0.56 -10.28 -0.26
C GLY A 49 -0.23 -9.04 -0.73
N LEU A 50 -1.56 -9.05 -0.73
CA LEU A 50 -2.38 -7.94 -1.23
C LEU A 50 -3.35 -7.37 -0.17
N GLY A 51 -3.81 -8.19 0.76
CA GLY A 51 -4.77 -7.81 1.80
C GLY A 51 -6.23 -7.94 1.39
N VAL A 52 -7.10 -7.16 2.02
CA VAL A 52 -8.50 -6.99 1.64
C VAL A 52 -8.58 -5.93 0.55
N LEU A 53 -9.04 -6.32 -0.64
CA LEU A 53 -9.11 -5.43 -1.80
C LEU A 53 -10.50 -4.81 -1.95
N TYR A 54 -10.51 -3.53 -2.30
CA TYR A 54 -11.70 -2.79 -2.72
C TYR A 54 -11.45 -2.12 -4.07
N VAL A 55 -12.47 -2.07 -4.91
CA VAL A 55 -12.40 -1.46 -6.24
C VAL A 55 -13.73 -0.81 -6.60
N ARG A 56 -13.72 0.20 -7.47
CA ARG A 56 -14.96 0.62 -8.12
C ARG A 56 -15.26 -0.34 -9.28
N PRO A 57 -16.46 -0.94 -9.37
CA PRO A 57 -16.73 -1.95 -10.40
C PRO A 57 -16.53 -1.47 -11.84
N ASP A 58 -16.79 -0.19 -12.10
CA ASP A 58 -16.62 0.47 -13.40
C ASP A 58 -15.16 0.68 -13.81
N THR A 59 -14.20 0.43 -12.93
CA THR A 59 -12.76 0.52 -13.23
C THR A 59 -12.09 -0.83 -13.44
N LEU A 60 -12.85 -1.93 -13.40
CA LEU A 60 -12.31 -3.26 -13.69
C LEU A 60 -11.97 -3.41 -15.19
N PRO A 61 -10.96 -4.21 -15.54
CA PRO A 61 -10.09 -4.99 -14.65
C PRO A 61 -8.90 -4.19 -14.06
N ALA A 62 -8.61 -2.98 -14.57
CA ALA A 62 -7.35 -2.28 -14.29
C ALA A 62 -7.24 -1.70 -12.86
N GLY A 63 -8.34 -1.23 -12.28
CA GLY A 63 -8.38 -0.57 -10.98
C GLY A 63 -8.31 0.97 -11.06
N PRO A 64 -7.86 1.66 -9.99
CA PRO A 64 -7.06 1.13 -8.89
C PRO A 64 -7.84 0.28 -7.88
N PHE A 65 -7.17 -0.75 -7.38
CA PHE A 65 -7.59 -1.51 -6.21
C PHE A 65 -6.96 -0.89 -4.95
N LEU A 66 -7.77 -0.70 -3.91
CA LEU A 66 -7.32 -0.24 -2.61
C LEU A 66 -7.12 -1.44 -1.69
N ALA A 67 -5.89 -1.61 -1.23
CA ALA A 67 -5.48 -2.73 -0.38
C ALA A 67 -5.45 -2.32 1.09
N TYR A 68 -6.08 -3.13 1.94
CA TYR A 68 -6.14 -2.92 3.38
C TYR A 68 -5.66 -4.16 4.14
N ASP A 69 -5.02 -3.95 5.28
CA ASP A 69 -4.71 -5.05 6.20
C ASP A 69 -5.97 -5.54 6.94
N ARG A 70 -5.80 -6.61 7.73
CA ARG A 70 -6.89 -7.20 8.54
C ARG A 70 -7.49 -6.23 9.57
N ARG A 71 -6.78 -5.15 9.90
CA ARG A 71 -7.22 -4.11 10.83
C ARG A 71 -7.88 -2.92 10.13
N GLY A 72 -8.05 -2.98 8.81
CA GLY A 72 -8.68 -1.92 8.02
C GLY A 72 -7.77 -0.72 7.77
N ARG A 73 -6.46 -0.86 7.89
CA ARG A 73 -5.49 0.20 7.54
C ARG A 73 -5.08 0.07 6.08
N ARG A 74 -5.05 1.17 5.34
CA ARG A 74 -4.66 1.17 3.92
C ARG A 74 -3.16 0.88 3.81
N VAL A 75 -2.80 -0.09 2.98
CA VAL A 75 -1.41 -0.56 2.82
C VAL A 75 -0.85 -0.19 1.45
N SER A 76 -1.64 -0.38 0.38
CA SER A 76 -1.20 -0.07 -0.98
C SER A 76 -2.36 0.31 -1.90
N THR A 77 -1.99 0.83 -3.07
CA THR A 77 -2.85 0.97 -4.25
C THR A 77 -2.29 0.10 -5.36
N ILE A 78 -3.13 -0.67 -6.03
CA ILE A 78 -2.68 -1.67 -7.01
C ILE A 78 -3.39 -1.41 -8.33
N TYR A 79 -2.64 -1.45 -9.43
CA TYR A 79 -3.19 -1.56 -10.78
C TYR A 79 -2.85 -2.93 -11.35
N MET A 80 -3.81 -3.55 -12.01
CA MET A 80 -3.64 -4.84 -12.69
C MET A 80 -3.63 -4.58 -14.18
N ILE A 81 -2.44 -4.57 -14.79
CA ILE A 81 -2.24 -4.14 -16.18
C ILE A 81 -2.01 -5.39 -17.05
N PRO A 82 -2.94 -5.76 -17.93
CA PRO A 82 -2.77 -6.92 -18.82
C PRO A 82 -1.55 -6.76 -19.72
N VAL A 83 -0.79 -7.85 -19.88
CA VAL A 83 0.40 -7.86 -20.75
C VAL A 83 0.02 -7.60 -22.20
N GLU A 84 -1.10 -8.16 -22.65
CA GLU A 84 -1.63 -7.96 -24.00
C GLU A 84 -1.93 -6.49 -24.30
N ASP A 85 -2.52 -5.76 -23.35
CA ASP A 85 -2.82 -4.33 -23.51
C ASP A 85 -1.53 -3.50 -23.65
N ILE A 86 -0.45 -3.86 -22.95
CA ILE A 86 0.88 -3.24 -23.11
C ILE A 86 1.43 -3.53 -24.52
N GLY A 87 1.36 -4.79 -24.97
CA GLY A 87 1.79 -5.20 -26.31
C GLY A 87 1.03 -4.45 -27.42
N ASN A 88 -0.27 -4.23 -27.20
CA ASN A 88 -1.15 -3.46 -28.07
C ASN A 88 -0.98 -1.93 -27.93
N ARG A 89 -0.04 -1.47 -27.10
CA ARG A 89 0.27 -0.05 -26.88
C ARG A 89 -0.96 0.76 -26.44
N LYS A 90 -1.86 0.12 -25.69
CA LYS A 90 -3.06 0.75 -25.19
C LYS A 90 -2.71 1.89 -24.24
N LYS A 91 -3.37 3.04 -24.41
CA LYS A 91 -3.30 4.13 -23.42
C LYS A 91 -4.13 3.75 -22.19
N PHE A 92 -3.53 3.88 -21.02
CA PHE A 92 -4.22 3.75 -19.74
C PHE A 92 -4.48 5.13 -19.14
N ASP A 93 -5.75 5.50 -19.00
CA ASP A 93 -6.20 6.71 -18.31
C ASP A 93 -6.93 6.29 -17.02
N LEU A 94 -6.14 6.00 -15.99
CA LEU A 94 -6.61 5.40 -14.75
C LEU A 94 -6.68 6.45 -13.64
N ALA A 95 -7.64 6.28 -12.74
CA ALA A 95 -7.75 7.16 -11.59
C ALA A 95 -6.47 7.08 -10.75
N GLY A 96 -5.78 8.21 -10.60
CA GLY A 96 -4.60 8.30 -9.74
C GLY A 96 -4.96 8.14 -8.27
N PHE A 97 -3.97 7.78 -7.46
CA PHE A 97 -4.06 7.95 -6.01
C PHE A 97 -3.51 9.34 -5.64
N ALA A 98 -3.98 9.91 -4.53
CA ALA A 98 -3.39 11.07 -3.89
C ALA A 98 -2.90 10.67 -2.49
N GLY A 99 -1.67 11.04 -2.13
CA GLY A 99 -1.11 10.80 -0.79
C GLY A 99 0.36 10.42 -0.77
N ARG A 100 0.86 10.11 0.45
CA ARG A 100 2.24 9.67 0.67
C ARG A 100 2.43 8.23 0.20
N ASN A 101 3.56 7.98 -0.46
CA ASN A 101 4.01 6.63 -0.82
C ASN A 101 5.46 6.46 -0.39
N ASP A 102 5.84 5.20 -0.19
CA ASP A 102 7.19 4.81 0.16
C ASP A 102 7.94 4.30 -1.07
N HIS A 103 7.38 3.31 -1.76
CA HIS A 103 8.01 2.70 -2.94
C HIS A 103 6.97 2.01 -3.85
N VAL A 104 7.45 1.52 -4.99
CA VAL A 104 6.64 0.78 -5.98
C VAL A 104 7.22 -0.63 -6.17
N SER A 105 6.34 -1.61 -6.35
CA SER A 105 6.70 -2.96 -6.81
C SER A 105 5.94 -3.27 -8.09
N ILE A 106 6.62 -3.88 -9.06
CA ILE A 106 6.03 -4.31 -10.33
C ILE A 106 6.39 -5.78 -10.52
N TYR A 107 5.39 -6.66 -10.55
CA TYR A 107 5.61 -8.09 -10.72
C TYR A 107 4.48 -8.75 -11.50
N PHE A 108 4.85 -9.82 -12.20
CA PHE A 108 3.97 -10.57 -13.07
C PHE A 108 3.04 -11.50 -12.27
N ASN A 109 1.84 -11.70 -12.79
CA ASN A 109 0.86 -12.68 -12.36
C ASN A 109 0.29 -13.39 -13.60
N GLU A 110 0.23 -14.72 -13.58
CA GLU A 110 -0.28 -15.54 -14.69
C GLU A 110 -1.78 -15.33 -14.97
N GLY A 111 -2.52 -14.77 -14.02
CA GLY A 111 -3.97 -14.64 -14.06
C GLY A 111 -4.62 -15.27 -12.82
N HIS A 112 -5.80 -14.76 -12.44
CA HIS A 112 -6.59 -15.28 -11.34
C HIS A 112 -8.07 -14.92 -11.51
N PRO A 113 -9.00 -15.51 -10.74
CA PRO A 113 -10.40 -15.11 -10.79
C PRO A 113 -10.55 -13.59 -10.61
N GLY A 114 -11.21 -12.94 -11.57
CA GLY A 114 -11.34 -11.48 -11.65
C GLY A 114 -10.43 -10.78 -12.67
N VAL A 115 -9.23 -11.34 -12.95
CA VAL A 115 -8.34 -10.91 -14.06
C VAL A 115 -7.64 -12.16 -14.59
N GLU A 116 -8.28 -12.83 -15.55
CA GLU A 116 -7.92 -14.20 -15.96
C GLU A 116 -6.70 -14.26 -16.89
N VAL A 117 -6.29 -13.13 -17.44
CA VAL A 117 -5.15 -13.04 -18.38
C VAL A 117 -3.85 -12.69 -17.65
N PRO A 118 -2.68 -13.03 -18.21
CA PRO A 118 -1.40 -12.58 -17.69
C PRO A 118 -1.34 -11.05 -17.55
N HIS A 119 -0.95 -10.58 -16.38
CA HIS A 119 -0.94 -9.17 -16.05
C HIS A 119 0.16 -8.82 -15.05
N TYR A 120 0.55 -7.54 -15.01
CA TYR A 120 1.43 -7.03 -13.97
C TYR A 120 0.61 -6.38 -12.86
N HIS A 121 0.97 -6.69 -11.63
CA HIS A 121 0.61 -5.87 -10.48
C HIS A 121 1.57 -4.69 -10.42
N VAL A 122 1.06 -3.48 -10.59
CA VAL A 122 1.77 -2.24 -10.27
C VAL A 122 1.30 -1.80 -8.88
N VAL A 123 2.10 -2.10 -7.87
CA VAL A 123 1.77 -1.89 -6.46
C VAL A 123 2.47 -0.64 -5.95
N ILE A 124 1.70 0.35 -5.53
CA ILE A 124 2.16 1.58 -4.90
C ILE A 124 1.96 1.43 -3.40
N TRP A 125 3.07 1.33 -2.66
CA TRP A 125 3.05 1.09 -1.23
C TRP A 125 2.93 2.40 -0.44
N HIS A 126 1.99 2.45 0.51
CA HIS A 126 1.79 3.56 1.44
C HIS A 126 2.47 3.32 2.80
N VAL A 127 3.18 2.20 2.92
CA VAL A 127 3.95 1.77 4.08
C VAL A 127 5.38 1.50 3.66
N ASN A 128 6.33 1.59 4.59
CA ASN A 128 7.70 1.19 4.34
C ASN A 128 7.81 -0.32 4.03
N LYS A 129 8.97 -0.75 3.52
CA LYS A 129 9.25 -2.16 3.16
C LYS A 129 8.85 -3.15 4.27
N ALA A 130 9.17 -2.85 5.53
CA ALA A 130 8.80 -3.70 6.67
C ALA A 130 7.27 -3.77 6.88
N GLY A 131 6.55 -2.69 6.54
CA GLY A 131 5.10 -2.60 6.62
C GLY A 131 4.34 -3.50 5.63
N GLU A 132 4.97 -4.00 4.57
CA GLU A 132 4.37 -4.98 3.66
C GLU A 132 3.91 -6.24 4.39
N ALA A 133 4.60 -6.60 5.48
CA ALA A 133 4.24 -7.74 6.32
C ALA A 133 2.80 -7.68 6.87
N ARG A 134 2.17 -6.50 6.88
CA ARG A 134 0.75 -6.31 7.26
C ARG A 134 -0.23 -7.06 6.35
N VAL A 135 0.16 -7.33 5.11
CA VAL A 135 -0.66 -8.07 4.13
C VAL A 135 -0.10 -9.45 3.79
N ALA A 136 1.03 -9.85 4.35
CA ALA A 136 1.71 -11.10 3.98
C ALA A 136 0.94 -12.38 4.38
N LYS A 137 0.09 -12.34 5.42
CA LYS A 137 -0.60 -13.50 5.99
C LYS A 137 -2.03 -13.21 6.45
#